data_AF-A0A959T1S6-F1
#
_entry.id   AF-A0A959T1S6-F1
#
_cell.length_a   1.000
_cell.length_b   1.000
_cell.length_c   1.000
_cell.angle_alpha   90.00
_cell.angle_beta   90.00
_cell.angle_gamma   90.00
#
_symmetry.space_group_name_H-M   'P 1'
#
loop_
_entity.id
_entity.type
_entity.pdbx_description
1 polymer ?
#
loop_
_entity_poly.entity_id
_entity_poly.type
_entity_poly.pdbx_seq_one_letter_code
_entity_poly.pdbx_strand_id
1 'polypeptide(L)'
;ARKAEEERKARELQERYDALIVKADAAFKGEAYSEAMNDYRDALQLKPEEAYPQERITAIEGLLDQAARDKAEAERLERERRERDQRYADAVARGDAAFSSEDWNTARSAYTEAGEIKPDEQYPKDRLKAISDRIADQAAADEAARLAAQQAEQDRLAQQAEERDRRYDELVAKGDEAFERDELDLAKAAFKDALGVKPGEQYPQDQLAAIERR
;
A
#
# COMPACT_ATOMS: atom_id res chain seq x y z
N ALA A 1 -64.82 59.57 33.91
CA ALA A 1 -65.13 58.23 33.38
C ALA A 1 -64.10 57.78 32.35
N ARG A 2 -64.03 58.41 31.15
CA ARG A 2 -63.07 58.02 30.08
C ARG A 2 -61.60 57.93 30.51
N LYS A 3 -61.05 58.97 31.15
CA LYS A 3 -59.65 58.99 31.60
C LYS A 3 -59.30 57.84 32.57
N ALA A 4 -60.20 57.54 33.51
CA ALA A 4 -60.00 56.43 34.45
C ALA A 4 -60.10 55.06 33.79
N GLU A 5 -60.92 54.92 32.74
CA GLU A 5 -61.01 53.68 31.95
C GLU A 5 -59.78 53.47 31.06
N GLU A 6 -59.26 54.53 30.45
CA GLU A 6 -58.02 54.53 29.68
C GLU A 6 -56.81 54.20 30.55
N GLU A 7 -56.70 54.81 31.73
CA GLU A 7 -55.65 54.49 32.71
C GLU A 7 -55.73 53.03 33.17
N ARG A 8 -56.94 52.49 33.37
CA ARG A 8 -57.12 51.06 33.71
C ARG A 8 -56.66 50.15 32.58
N LYS A 9 -57.08 50.40 31.33
CA LYS A 9 -56.66 49.60 30.17
C LYS A 9 -55.14 49.66 29.96
N ALA A 10 -54.53 50.82 30.16
CA ALA A 10 -53.08 50.97 30.07
C ALA A 10 -52.35 50.15 31.15
N ARG A 11 -52.87 50.12 32.39
CA ARG A 11 -52.32 49.28 33.47
C ARG A 11 -52.46 47.79 33.17
N GLU A 12 -53.65 47.34 32.77
CA GLU A 12 -53.89 45.92 32.42
C GLU A 12 -52.99 45.47 31.25
N LEU A 13 -52.75 46.34 30.27
CA LEU A 13 -51.82 46.06 29.17
C LEU A 13 -50.38 45.94 29.67
N GLN A 14 -49.94 46.84 30.55
CA GLN A 14 -48.61 46.82 31.14
C GLN A 14 -48.37 45.56 31.98
N GLU A 15 -49.31 45.19 32.84
CA GLU A 15 -49.19 44.00 33.70
C GLU A 15 -49.08 42.70 32.89
N ARG A 16 -49.84 42.60 31.78
CA ARG A 16 -49.75 41.45 30.87
C ARG A 16 -48.41 41.42 30.13
N TYR A 17 -47.94 42.58 29.67
CA TYR A 17 -46.62 42.69 29.06
C TYR A 17 -45.52 42.24 30.03
N ASP A 18 -45.50 42.79 31.26
CA ASP A 18 -44.49 42.46 32.27
C ASP A 18 -44.50 40.98 32.63
N ALA A 19 -45.69 40.37 32.73
CA ALA A 19 -45.82 38.93 32.97
C ALA A 19 -45.23 38.09 31.84
N LEU A 20 -45.44 38.48 30.57
CA LEU A 20 -44.86 37.82 29.41
C LEU A 20 -43.33 37.98 29.40
N ILE A 21 -42.81 39.16 29.74
CA ILE A 21 -41.36 39.38 29.83
C ILE A 21 -40.72 38.48 30.89
N VAL A 22 -41.27 38.44 32.11
CA VAL A 22 -40.74 37.59 33.17
C VAL A 22 -40.73 36.11 32.75
N LYS A 23 -41.79 35.66 32.08
CA LYS A 23 -41.89 34.28 31.59
C LYS A 23 -40.88 34.01 30.46
N ALA A 24 -40.78 34.91 29.49
CA ALA A 24 -39.84 34.81 28.37
C ALA A 24 -38.38 34.80 28.84
N ASP A 25 -38.02 35.66 29.80
CA ASP A 25 -36.69 35.74 30.39
C ASP A 25 -36.34 34.46 31.16
N ALA A 26 -37.31 33.92 31.91
CA ALA A 26 -37.16 32.65 32.61
C ALA A 26 -36.96 31.49 31.63
N ALA A 27 -37.75 31.42 30.56
CA ALA A 27 -37.62 30.44 29.49
C ALA A 27 -36.27 30.57 28.78
N PHE A 28 -35.83 31.80 28.47
CA PHE A 28 -34.53 32.05 27.85
C PHE A 28 -33.39 31.56 28.73
N LYS A 29 -33.42 31.88 30.03
CA LYS A 29 -32.40 31.45 30.99
C LYS A 29 -32.38 29.93 31.17
N GLY A 30 -33.53 29.28 31.00
CA GLY A 30 -33.67 27.83 30.96
C GLY A 30 -33.36 27.21 29.59
N GLU A 31 -32.87 28.00 28.62
CA GLU A 31 -32.57 27.58 27.24
C GLU A 31 -33.79 27.02 26.48
N ALA A 32 -35.01 27.27 26.98
CA ALA A 32 -36.27 26.99 26.30
C ALA A 32 -36.53 28.05 25.24
N TYR A 33 -35.63 28.15 24.25
CA TYR A 33 -35.58 29.22 23.27
C TYR A 33 -36.87 29.39 22.47
N SER A 34 -37.53 28.29 22.08
CA SER A 34 -38.82 28.35 21.37
C SER A 34 -39.93 28.95 22.25
N GLU A 35 -39.96 28.62 23.53
CA GLU A 35 -40.93 29.17 24.49
C GLU A 35 -40.64 30.65 24.76
N ALA A 36 -39.38 31.01 24.97
CA ALA A 36 -38.93 32.38 25.13
C ALA A 36 -39.30 33.25 23.91
N MET A 37 -39.05 32.77 22.69
CA MET A 37 -39.42 33.49 21.47
C MET A 37 -40.93 33.69 21.34
N ASN A 38 -41.74 32.70 21.73
CA ASN A 38 -43.20 32.85 21.71
C ASN A 38 -43.67 33.91 22.71
N ASP A 39 -43.19 33.85 23.96
CA ASP A 39 -43.58 34.81 24.99
C ASP A 39 -43.08 36.25 24.67
N TYR A 40 -41.87 36.41 24.08
CA TYR A 40 -41.40 37.72 23.59
C TYR A 40 -42.22 38.23 22.39
N ARG A 41 -42.63 37.35 21.46
CA ARG A 41 -43.50 37.72 20.33
C ARG A 41 -44.89 38.15 20.81
N ASP A 42 -45.44 37.44 21.79
CA ASP A 42 -46.70 37.81 22.43
C ASP A 42 -46.59 39.15 23.16
N ALA A 43 -45.45 39.43 23.81
CA ALA A 43 -45.18 40.74 24.41
C ALA A 43 -45.15 41.87 23.36
N LEU A 44 -44.55 41.63 22.18
CA LEU A 44 -44.56 42.59 21.06
C LEU A 44 -45.95 42.78 20.44
N GLN A 45 -46.83 41.78 20.49
CA GLN A 45 -48.22 41.98 20.04
C GLN A 45 -48.97 42.95 20.97
N LEU A 46 -48.64 42.97 22.27
CA LEU A 46 -49.22 43.92 23.23
C LEU A 46 -48.60 45.31 23.09
N LYS A 47 -47.29 45.39 22.87
CA LYS A 47 -46.53 46.65 22.76
C LYS A 47 -45.47 46.55 21.65
N PRO A 48 -45.85 46.86 20.39
CA PRO A 48 -44.96 46.67 19.23
C PRO A 48 -43.73 47.58 19.18
N GLU A 49 -43.73 48.68 19.94
CA GLU A 49 -42.65 49.68 19.95
C GLU A 49 -41.54 49.38 20.98
N GLU A 50 -41.68 48.33 21.78
CA GLU A 50 -40.70 47.98 22.82
C GLU A 50 -39.48 47.30 22.20
N ALA A 51 -38.29 47.89 22.42
CA ALA A 51 -37.05 47.36 21.88
C ALA A 51 -36.61 46.05 22.55
N TYR A 52 -36.88 45.90 23.84
CA TYR A 52 -36.35 44.79 24.63
C TYR A 52 -36.74 43.41 24.05
N PRO A 53 -38.02 43.06 23.86
CA PRO A 53 -38.38 41.73 23.36
C PRO A 53 -37.86 41.49 21.94
N GLN A 54 -37.76 42.55 21.12
CA GLN A 54 -37.19 42.47 19.78
C GLN A 54 -35.71 42.09 19.83
N GLU A 55 -34.91 42.77 20.65
CA GLU A 55 -33.49 42.45 20.86
C GLU A 55 -33.30 41.03 21.38
N ARG A 56 -34.17 40.58 22.30
CA ARG A 56 -34.13 39.22 22.84
C ARG A 56 -34.45 38.16 21.79
N ILE A 57 -35.44 38.39 20.92
CA ILE A 57 -35.74 37.51 19.79
C ILE A 57 -34.53 37.41 18.86
N THR A 58 -33.94 38.55 18.46
CA THR A 58 -32.75 38.56 17.60
C THR A 58 -31.56 37.84 18.24
N ALA A 59 -31.36 37.98 19.55
CA ALA A 59 -30.32 37.26 20.28
C ALA A 59 -30.56 35.74 20.26
N ILE A 60 -31.80 35.29 20.45
CA ILE A 60 -32.15 33.87 20.38
C ILE A 60 -31.94 33.33 18.96
N GLU A 61 -32.37 34.05 17.94
CA GLU A 61 -32.16 33.66 16.54
C GLU A 61 -30.66 33.49 16.24
N GLY A 62 -29.83 34.42 16.70
CA GLY A 62 -28.38 34.31 16.58
C GLY A 62 -27.78 33.08 17.28
N LEU A 63 -28.25 32.75 18.48
CA LEU A 63 -27.81 31.55 19.21
C LEU A 63 -28.21 30.26 18.49
N LEU A 64 -29.43 30.18 17.97
CA LEU A 64 -29.94 29.02 17.24
C LEU A 64 -29.19 28.83 15.91
N ASP A 65 -28.93 29.92 15.19
CA ASP A 65 -28.16 29.90 13.95
C ASP A 65 -26.72 29.44 14.19
N GLN A 66 -26.09 29.91 15.27
CA GLN A 66 -24.75 29.47 15.65
C GLN A 66 -24.75 27.97 16.01
N ALA A 67 -25.69 27.52 16.84
CA ALA A 67 -25.81 26.11 17.20
C ALA A 67 -26.05 25.20 15.97
N ALA A 68 -26.84 25.66 15.01
CA ALA A 68 -27.06 24.95 13.76
C ALA A 68 -25.78 24.84 12.92
N ARG A 69 -24.97 25.90 12.84
CA ARG A 69 -23.66 25.88 12.14
C ARG A 69 -22.67 24.96 12.82
N ASP A 70 -22.55 25.03 14.13
CA ASP A 70 -21.63 24.17 14.90
C ASP A 70 -22.00 22.69 14.77
N LYS A 71 -23.30 22.39 14.78
CA LYS A 71 -23.81 21.03 14.53
C LYS A 71 -23.46 20.55 13.12
N ALA A 72 -23.70 21.37 12.10
CA ALA A 72 -23.40 21.02 10.71
C ALA A 72 -21.89 20.82 10.48
N GLU A 73 -21.05 21.63 11.12
CA GLU A 73 -19.60 21.49 11.12
C GLU A 73 -19.16 20.15 11.73
N ALA A 74 -19.67 19.82 12.91
CA ALA A 74 -19.35 18.57 13.60
C ALA A 74 -19.77 17.33 12.77
N GLU A 75 -20.96 17.36 12.17
CA GLU A 75 -21.44 16.29 11.29
C GLU A 75 -20.55 16.14 10.04
N ARG A 76 -20.08 17.25 9.46
CA ARG A 76 -19.16 17.21 8.32
C ARG A 76 -17.81 16.60 8.70
N LEU A 77 -17.21 17.05 9.80
CA LEU A 77 -15.91 16.54 10.27
C LEU A 77 -15.97 15.03 10.59
N GLU A 78 -17.07 14.59 11.21
CA GLU A 78 -17.28 13.16 11.50
C GLU A 78 -17.44 12.34 10.21
N ARG A 79 -18.15 12.86 9.21
CA ARG A 79 -18.24 12.23 7.88
C ARG A 79 -16.86 12.12 7.22
N GLU A 80 -16.10 13.21 7.17
CA GLU A 80 -14.75 13.22 6.59
C GLU A 80 -13.82 12.24 7.30
N ARG A 81 -13.91 12.16 8.63
CA ARG A 81 -13.17 11.19 9.46
C ARG A 81 -13.54 9.75 9.07
N ARG A 82 -14.83 9.44 8.94
CA ARG A 82 -15.30 8.09 8.53
C ARG A 82 -14.86 7.73 7.13
N GLU A 83 -14.98 8.65 6.18
CA GLU A 83 -14.55 8.43 4.79
C GLU A 83 -13.02 8.23 4.70
N ARG A 84 -12.24 8.95 5.51
CA ARG A 84 -10.79 8.71 5.64
C ARG A 84 -10.49 7.35 6.26
N ASP A 85 -11.19 6.97 7.33
CA ASP A 85 -11.02 5.68 8.00
C ASP A 85 -11.38 4.51 7.08
N GLN A 86 -12.45 4.63 6.27
CA GLN A 86 -12.85 3.64 5.29
C GLN A 86 -11.81 3.49 4.17
N ARG A 87 -11.39 4.59 3.55
CA ARG A 87 -10.34 4.54 2.51
C ARG A 87 -9.04 3.90 3.00
N TYR A 88 -8.65 4.21 4.24
CA TYR A 88 -7.51 3.55 4.87
C TYR A 88 -7.73 2.04 5.02
N ALA A 89 -8.89 1.62 5.56
CA ALA A 89 -9.22 0.22 5.74
C ALA A 89 -9.24 -0.55 4.40
N ASP A 90 -9.80 0.06 3.35
CA ASP A 90 -9.85 -0.53 2.01
C ASP A 90 -8.47 -0.65 1.37
N ALA A 91 -7.60 0.35 1.54
CA ALA A 91 -6.21 0.30 1.10
C ALA A 91 -5.42 -0.79 1.84
N VAL A 92 -5.58 -0.89 3.16
CA VAL A 92 -4.99 -1.96 3.97
C VAL A 92 -5.48 -3.33 3.53
N ALA A 93 -6.79 -3.53 3.36
CA ALA A 93 -7.34 -4.82 2.94
C ALA A 93 -6.82 -5.26 1.56
N ARG A 94 -6.72 -4.32 0.60
CA ARG A 94 -6.08 -4.59 -0.70
C ARG A 94 -4.60 -4.96 -0.55
N GLY A 95 -3.87 -4.22 0.29
CA GLY A 95 -2.46 -4.48 0.58
C GLY A 95 -2.24 -5.85 1.22
N ASP A 96 -3.07 -6.23 2.18
CA ASP A 96 -3.02 -7.52 2.88
C ASP A 96 -3.30 -8.68 1.95
N ALA A 97 -4.31 -8.55 1.08
CA ALA A 97 -4.66 -9.56 0.08
C ALA A 97 -3.51 -9.77 -0.93
N ALA A 98 -2.97 -8.68 -1.47
CA ALA A 98 -1.86 -8.75 -2.43
C ALA A 98 -0.56 -9.26 -1.77
N PHE A 99 -0.29 -8.88 -0.52
CA PHE A 99 0.85 -9.39 0.23
C PHE A 99 0.75 -10.91 0.43
N SER A 100 -0.45 -11.41 0.74
CA SER A 100 -0.69 -12.83 0.95
C SER A 100 -0.59 -13.65 -0.34
N SER A 101 -0.85 -13.03 -1.50
CA SER A 101 -0.65 -13.63 -2.82
C SER A 101 0.75 -13.39 -3.39
N GLU A 102 1.67 -12.82 -2.60
CA GLU A 102 3.04 -12.46 -3.02
C GLU A 102 3.09 -11.48 -4.21
N ASP A 103 2.01 -10.74 -4.47
CA ASP A 103 2.01 -9.65 -5.44
C ASP A 103 2.59 -8.39 -4.79
N TRP A 104 3.91 -8.36 -4.72
CA TRP A 104 4.69 -7.31 -4.05
C TRP A 104 4.46 -5.91 -4.64
N ASN A 105 4.14 -5.81 -5.92
CA ASN A 105 3.91 -4.54 -6.59
C ASN A 105 2.55 -3.97 -6.17
N THR A 106 1.49 -4.77 -6.26
CA THR A 106 0.15 -4.36 -5.83
C THR A 106 0.12 -4.07 -4.33
N ALA A 107 0.75 -4.92 -3.52
CA ALA A 107 0.82 -4.74 -2.07
C ALA A 107 1.51 -3.42 -1.70
N ARG A 108 2.66 -3.14 -2.30
CA ARG A 108 3.42 -1.90 -2.07
C ARG A 108 2.61 -0.66 -2.42
N SER A 109 1.94 -0.64 -3.57
CA SER A 109 1.09 0.49 -3.97
C SER A 109 -0.04 0.73 -2.96
N ALA A 110 -0.71 -0.33 -2.51
CA ALA A 110 -1.82 -0.23 -1.57
C ALA A 110 -1.39 0.23 -0.17
N TYR A 111 -0.26 -0.25 0.35
CA TYR A 111 0.26 0.24 1.64
C TYR A 111 0.82 1.66 1.57
N THR A 112 1.41 2.07 0.43
CA THR A 112 1.79 3.47 0.22
C THR A 112 0.57 4.38 0.29
N GLU A 113 -0.51 4.02 -0.41
CA GLU A 113 -1.79 4.75 -0.36
C GLU A 113 -2.34 4.82 1.08
N ALA A 114 -2.32 3.71 1.82
CA ALA A 114 -2.73 3.70 3.23
C ALA A 114 -1.88 4.66 4.09
N GLY A 115 -0.56 4.70 3.87
CA GLY A 115 0.36 5.61 4.55
C GLY A 115 0.16 7.09 4.17
N GLU A 116 -0.27 7.39 2.96
CA GLU A 116 -0.65 8.76 2.56
C GLU A 116 -1.96 9.21 3.25
N ILE A 117 -2.91 8.29 3.43
CA ILE A 117 -4.19 8.57 4.09
C ILE A 117 -4.01 8.76 5.60
N LYS A 118 -3.16 7.92 6.24
CA LYS A 118 -2.83 8.00 7.67
C LYS A 118 -1.32 7.85 7.89
N PRO A 119 -0.54 8.94 7.82
CA PRO A 119 0.92 8.92 7.90
C PRO A 119 1.49 8.45 9.24
N ASP A 120 0.71 8.56 10.31
CA ASP A 120 1.14 8.19 11.66
C ASP A 120 0.98 6.68 11.94
N GLU A 121 0.23 5.96 11.10
CA GLU A 121 0.01 4.52 11.28
C GLU A 121 1.30 3.75 11.00
N GLN A 122 1.63 2.83 11.92
CA GLN A 122 2.84 2.03 11.82
C GLN A 122 2.66 0.83 10.89
N TYR A 123 1.44 0.27 10.83
CA TYR A 123 1.15 -0.95 10.08
C TYR A 123 1.56 -0.89 8.60
N PRO A 124 1.21 0.15 7.81
CA PRO A 124 1.65 0.24 6.42
C PRO A 124 3.17 0.36 6.29
N LYS A 125 3.84 1.06 7.22
CA LYS A 125 5.30 1.22 7.22
C LYS A 125 6.01 -0.12 7.42
N ASP A 126 5.54 -0.91 8.40
CA ASP A 126 6.09 -2.24 8.68
C ASP A 126 5.88 -3.18 7.49
N ARG A 127 4.71 -3.12 6.86
CA ARG A 127 4.41 -3.91 5.66
C ARG A 127 5.26 -3.53 4.46
N LEU A 128 5.45 -2.24 4.21
CA LEU A 128 6.34 -1.75 3.15
C LEU A 128 7.78 -2.22 3.37
N LYS A 129 8.26 -2.20 4.62
CA LYS A 129 9.58 -2.77 4.96
C LYS A 129 9.63 -4.27 4.65
N ALA A 130 8.64 -5.03 5.11
CA ALA A 130 8.59 -6.48 4.86
C ALA A 130 8.58 -6.80 3.36
N ILE A 131 7.86 -6.03 2.54
CA ILE A 131 7.88 -6.17 1.07
C ILE A 131 9.27 -5.89 0.51
N SER A 132 9.93 -4.83 0.96
CA SER A 132 11.29 -4.51 0.53
C SER A 132 12.28 -5.64 0.84
N ASP A 133 12.18 -6.23 2.03
CA ASP A 133 13.02 -7.35 2.44
C ASP A 133 12.75 -8.58 1.56
N ARG A 134 11.48 -8.91 1.28
CA ARG A 134 11.11 -10.04 0.40
C ARG A 134 11.61 -9.90 -1.03
N ILE A 135 11.51 -8.70 -1.61
CA ILE A 135 12.04 -8.44 -2.96
C ILE A 135 13.56 -8.62 -2.99
N ALA A 136 14.26 -8.16 -1.94
CA ALA A 136 15.71 -8.33 -1.84
C ALA A 136 16.10 -9.81 -1.70
N ASP A 137 15.40 -10.56 -0.85
CA ASP A 137 15.61 -12.00 -0.68
C ASP A 137 15.40 -12.78 -1.99
N GLN A 138 14.31 -12.45 -2.72
CA GLN A 138 14.02 -13.08 -4.01
C GLN A 138 15.09 -12.77 -5.05
N ALA A 139 15.53 -11.51 -5.16
CA ALA A 139 16.59 -11.13 -6.07
C ALA A 139 17.93 -11.83 -5.74
N ALA A 140 18.25 -11.98 -4.45
CA ALA A 140 19.44 -12.70 -4.01
C ALA A 140 19.35 -14.20 -4.33
N ALA A 141 18.19 -14.81 -4.14
CA ALA A 141 17.96 -16.22 -4.47
C ALA A 141 18.06 -16.47 -5.99
N ASP A 142 17.48 -15.60 -6.81
CA ASP A 142 17.54 -15.68 -8.27
C ASP A 142 18.98 -15.57 -8.79
N GLU A 143 19.76 -14.63 -8.23
CA GLU A 143 21.17 -14.49 -8.59
C GLU A 143 22.01 -15.68 -8.13
N ALA A 144 21.77 -16.19 -6.91
CA ALA A 144 22.43 -17.39 -6.42
C ALA A 144 22.14 -18.61 -7.32
N ALA A 145 20.88 -18.78 -7.75
CA ALA A 145 20.48 -19.84 -8.66
C ALA A 145 21.17 -19.70 -10.03
N ARG A 146 21.29 -18.48 -10.55
CA ARG A 146 22.00 -18.19 -11.80
C ARG A 146 23.48 -18.56 -11.72
N LEU A 147 24.17 -18.16 -10.64
CA LEU A 147 25.57 -18.47 -10.43
C LEU A 147 25.80 -19.99 -10.26
N ALA A 148 24.93 -20.66 -9.52
CA ALA A 148 24.98 -22.12 -9.38
C ALA A 148 24.81 -22.83 -10.73
N ALA A 149 23.89 -22.38 -11.58
CA ALA A 149 23.69 -22.92 -12.92
C ALA A 149 24.93 -22.70 -13.82
N GLN A 150 25.57 -21.53 -13.73
CA GLN A 150 26.79 -21.24 -14.46
C GLN A 150 27.95 -22.14 -14.01
N GLN A 151 28.12 -22.33 -12.71
CA GLN A 151 29.17 -23.18 -12.16
C GLN A 151 28.96 -24.64 -12.57
N ALA A 152 27.72 -25.15 -12.45
CA ALA A 152 27.39 -26.51 -12.86
C ALA A 152 27.69 -26.76 -14.34
N GLU A 153 27.46 -25.77 -15.20
CA GLU A 153 27.81 -25.86 -16.62
C GLU A 153 29.33 -25.90 -16.83
N GLN A 154 30.08 -25.07 -16.12
CA GLN A 154 31.54 -25.08 -16.19
C GLN A 154 32.13 -26.41 -15.73
N ASP A 155 31.64 -26.95 -14.60
CA ASP A 155 32.08 -28.24 -14.07
C ASP A 155 31.77 -29.37 -15.05
N ARG A 156 30.60 -29.34 -15.70
CA ARG A 156 30.24 -30.30 -16.75
C ARG A 156 31.20 -30.24 -17.92
N LEU A 157 31.52 -29.04 -18.42
CA LEU A 157 32.46 -28.87 -19.53
C LEU A 157 33.87 -29.31 -19.16
N ALA A 158 34.30 -29.05 -17.92
CA ALA A 158 35.58 -29.51 -17.40
C ALA A 158 35.65 -31.05 -17.34
N GLN A 159 34.60 -31.71 -16.83
CA GLN A 159 34.52 -33.17 -16.81
C GLN A 159 34.52 -33.78 -18.21
N GLN A 160 33.78 -33.18 -19.16
CA GLN A 160 33.80 -33.62 -20.56
C GLN A 160 35.16 -33.46 -21.21
N ALA A 161 35.87 -32.35 -20.90
CA ALA A 161 37.22 -32.14 -21.39
C ALA A 161 38.19 -33.19 -20.80
N GLU A 162 38.10 -33.49 -19.51
CA GLU A 162 38.92 -34.52 -18.86
C GLU A 162 38.62 -35.93 -19.42
N GLU A 163 37.35 -36.28 -19.64
CA GLU A 163 36.97 -37.57 -20.24
C GLU A 163 37.47 -37.68 -21.69
N ARG A 164 37.38 -36.60 -22.47
CA ARG A 164 37.95 -36.54 -23.82
C ARG A 164 39.47 -36.73 -23.78
N ASP A 165 40.14 -36.12 -22.81
CA ASP A 165 41.59 -36.23 -22.64
C ASP A 165 42.00 -37.66 -22.26
N ARG A 166 41.31 -38.29 -21.30
CA ARG A 166 41.53 -39.71 -20.93
C ARG A 166 41.30 -40.66 -22.11
N ARG A 167 40.20 -40.48 -22.85
CA ARG A 167 39.88 -41.32 -24.02
C ARG A 167 40.94 -41.18 -25.10
N TYR A 168 41.45 -39.97 -25.31
CA TYR A 168 42.56 -39.74 -26.23
C TYR A 168 43.81 -40.52 -25.78
N ASP A 169 44.23 -40.38 -24.52
CA ASP A 169 45.43 -41.05 -23.98
C ASP A 169 45.32 -42.58 -24.07
N GLU A 170 44.15 -43.16 -23.77
CA GLU A 170 43.89 -44.60 -23.92
C GLU A 170 44.01 -45.09 -25.36
N LEU A 171 43.49 -44.32 -26.33
CA LEU A 171 43.56 -44.66 -27.75
C LEU A 171 44.99 -44.55 -28.28
N VAL A 172 45.75 -43.56 -27.80
CA VAL A 172 47.18 -43.43 -28.10
C VAL A 172 47.94 -44.64 -27.57
N ALA A 173 47.80 -44.97 -26.29
CA ALA A 173 48.48 -46.12 -25.67
C ALA A 173 48.15 -47.44 -26.38
N LYS A 174 46.88 -47.63 -26.78
CA LYS A 174 46.45 -48.80 -27.57
C LYS A 174 47.08 -48.82 -28.97
N GLY A 175 47.20 -47.65 -29.60
CA GLY A 175 47.88 -47.51 -30.88
C GLY A 175 49.36 -47.89 -30.78
N ASP A 176 50.04 -47.39 -29.75
CA ASP A 176 51.45 -47.67 -29.47
C ASP A 176 51.68 -49.16 -29.21
N GLU A 177 50.87 -49.78 -28.34
CA GLU A 177 50.94 -51.21 -28.02
C GLU A 177 50.75 -52.10 -29.26
N ALA A 178 49.76 -51.77 -30.11
CA ALA A 178 49.52 -52.49 -31.36
C ALA A 178 50.68 -52.32 -32.35
N PHE A 179 51.26 -51.12 -32.43
CA PHE A 179 52.40 -50.85 -33.31
C PHE A 179 53.66 -51.63 -32.88
N GLU A 180 53.93 -51.71 -31.57
CA GLU A 180 55.02 -52.53 -31.02
C GLU A 180 54.86 -54.02 -31.33
N ARG A 181 53.61 -54.50 -31.41
CA ARG A 181 53.26 -55.88 -31.79
C ARG A 181 53.24 -56.14 -33.30
N ASP A 182 53.54 -55.13 -34.12
CA ASP A 182 53.44 -55.16 -35.59
C ASP A 182 52.01 -55.38 -36.12
N GLU A 183 51.00 -55.08 -35.30
CA GLU A 183 49.58 -55.13 -35.65
C GLU A 183 49.15 -53.81 -36.34
N LEU A 184 49.72 -53.54 -37.53
CA LEU A 184 49.66 -52.22 -38.18
C LEU A 184 48.24 -51.70 -38.46
N ASP A 185 47.29 -52.56 -38.82
CA ASP A 185 45.89 -52.16 -39.05
C ASP A 185 45.20 -51.72 -37.75
N LEU A 186 45.49 -52.40 -36.63
CA LEU A 186 44.95 -52.05 -35.31
C LEU A 186 45.58 -50.76 -34.78
N ALA A 187 46.89 -50.59 -34.97
CA ALA A 187 47.59 -49.34 -34.65
C ALA A 187 47.02 -48.17 -35.46
N LYS A 188 46.83 -48.34 -36.77
CA LYS A 188 46.25 -47.33 -37.67
C LYS A 188 44.83 -46.95 -37.26
N ALA A 189 44.01 -47.91 -36.85
CA ALA A 189 42.66 -47.66 -36.36
C ALA A 189 42.68 -46.85 -35.05
N ALA A 190 43.50 -47.26 -34.06
CA ALA A 190 43.57 -46.60 -32.76
C ALA A 190 44.08 -45.16 -32.85
N PHE A 191 45.12 -44.88 -33.65
CA PHE A 191 45.58 -43.50 -33.86
C PHE A 191 44.58 -42.62 -34.62
N LYS A 192 43.84 -43.19 -35.59
CA LYS A 192 42.73 -42.47 -36.24
C LYS A 192 41.60 -42.16 -35.27
N ASP A 193 41.26 -43.10 -34.40
CA ASP A 193 40.25 -42.89 -33.36
C ASP A 193 40.72 -41.81 -32.36
N ALA A 194 42.01 -41.81 -31.98
CA ALA A 194 42.61 -40.77 -31.14
C ALA A 194 42.48 -39.38 -31.79
N LEU A 195 42.77 -39.26 -33.09
CA LEU A 195 42.54 -38.02 -33.86
C LEU A 195 41.05 -37.70 -34.02
N GLY A 196 40.15 -38.69 -34.00
CA GLY A 196 38.71 -38.45 -33.93
C GLY A 196 38.29 -37.76 -32.62
N VAL A 197 39.00 -38.04 -31.53
CA VAL A 197 38.78 -37.43 -30.20
C VAL A 197 39.48 -36.08 -30.09
N LYS A 198 40.71 -35.95 -30.59
CA LYS A 198 41.49 -34.71 -30.66
C LYS A 198 42.17 -34.55 -32.04
N PRO A 199 41.52 -33.90 -33.02
CA PRO A 199 42.00 -33.85 -34.42
C PRO A 199 43.33 -33.12 -34.65
N GLY A 200 43.74 -32.27 -33.72
CA GLY A 200 44.93 -31.42 -33.86
C GLY A 200 46.21 -32.00 -33.26
N GLU A 201 46.18 -33.22 -32.74
CA GLU A 201 47.33 -33.81 -32.04
C GLU A 201 48.37 -34.33 -33.04
N GLN A 202 49.62 -33.89 -32.90
CA GLN A 202 50.69 -34.24 -33.84
C GLN A 202 51.18 -35.68 -33.67
N TYR A 203 51.21 -36.19 -32.43
CA TYR A 203 51.79 -37.49 -32.13
C TYR A 203 51.10 -38.65 -32.89
N PRO A 204 49.77 -38.81 -32.87
CA PRO A 204 49.11 -39.86 -33.64
C PRO A 204 49.26 -39.66 -35.16
N GLN A 205 49.35 -38.42 -35.64
CA GLN A 205 49.58 -38.13 -37.06
C GLN A 205 50.95 -38.64 -37.51
N ASP A 206 51.99 -38.41 -36.69
CA ASP A 206 53.35 -38.87 -36.96
C ASP A 206 53.43 -40.40 -36.94
N GLN A 207 52.77 -41.06 -35.98
CA GLN A 207 52.71 -42.53 -35.91
C GLN A 207 52.00 -43.14 -37.13
N LEU A 208 50.89 -42.56 -37.57
CA LEU A 208 50.21 -42.98 -38.80
C LEU A 208 51.13 -42.89 -40.02
N ALA A 209 51.90 -41.81 -40.15
CA ALA A 209 52.87 -41.65 -41.23
C ALA A 209 54.04 -42.64 -41.14
N ALA A 210 54.46 -43.02 -39.92
CA ALA A 210 55.48 -44.04 -39.70
C ALA A 210 54.99 -45.44 -40.11
N ILE A 211 53.76 -45.80 -39.75
CA ILE A 211 53.11 -47.06 -40.18
C ILE A 211 53.06 -47.14 -41.72
N GLU A 212 52.74 -46.05 -42.40
CA GLU A 212 52.65 -46.02 -43.88
C GLU A 212 53.99 -46.14 -44.60
N ARG A 213 55.12 -45.95 -43.90
CA ARG A 213 56.47 -46.05 -44.44
C ARG A 213 57.13 -47.41 -44.18
N ARG A 214 56.50 -48.27 -43.38
CA ARG A 214 56.99 -49.59 -42.99
C ARG A 214 56.62 -50.63 -44.05
#